data_AF-A0A917J3F5-F1
#
_entry.id   AF-A0A917J3F5-F1
#
_cell.length_a   1.000
_cell.length_b   1.000
_cell.length_c   1.000
_cell.angle_alpha   90.00
_cell.angle_beta   90.00
_cell.angle_gamma   90.00
#
_symmetry.space_group_name_H-M   'P 1'
#
loop_
_entity.id
_entity.type
_entity.pdbx_description
1 polymer ?
#
loop_
_entity_poly.entity_id
_entity_poly.type
_entity_poly.pdbx_seq_one_letter_code
_entity_poly.pdbx_strand_id
1 'polypeptide(L)'
;MFYHVKELQFNARVSRPDPGFASLLLEQFGGANGELAAALRYFGQAFGARTPFPDKYDLLMDIATEEFSHLEIVGATIQMLLQGINGDLKNAANESEIMQMLDGKQRKEEFIHQAIVAPQFLTSSGGTPAYTNSQGVPWTAAYINGDCNGDLSVDLRSDIAAESRAKVTYEYLLQFTDDPYVKETLHFLMAREVAHYQMFEAALQTITPAFPPAVLQSDPRYTNLYFNMSNGSEVRGPWNEGESTQLGEVWQYVNDPVQYVLDTNGMLNTEPDGTERTNDSVNVLDQQMSAEKSEEINAAVPVGEQAWSQSAID
;
A
#
# COMPACT_ATOMS: atom_id res chain seq x y z
N MET A 1 8.24 18.52 13.12
CA MET A 1 9.59 18.26 13.68
C MET A 1 9.62 16.81 14.08
N PHE A 2 10.61 16.04 13.64
CA PHE A 2 10.78 14.66 14.08
C PHE A 2 11.78 14.60 15.24
N TYR A 3 11.59 13.66 16.14
CA TYR A 3 12.61 13.26 17.11
C TYR A 3 12.75 11.74 17.03
N HIS A 4 13.96 11.26 17.30
CA HIS A 4 14.28 9.84 17.25
C HIS A 4 14.61 9.35 18.66
N VAL A 5 14.12 8.15 18.97
CA VAL A 5 14.41 7.42 20.21
C VAL A 5 15.14 6.15 19.81
N LYS A 6 16.20 5.77 20.54
CA LYS A 6 17.09 4.67 20.14
C LYS A 6 16.44 3.30 20.28
N GLU A 7 15.49 3.21 21.21
CA GLU A 7 14.75 2.01 21.52
C GLU A 7 13.69 1.75 20.44
N LEU A 8 13.66 0.52 19.90
CA LEU A 8 12.64 0.09 18.94
C LEU A 8 11.25 0.09 19.57
N GLN A 9 10.22 0.42 18.79
CA GLN A 9 8.81 0.32 19.22
C GLN A 9 8.45 -1.10 19.68
N PHE A 10 9.03 -2.12 19.03
CA PHE A 10 8.96 -3.52 19.44
C PHE A 10 10.37 -4.13 19.43
N ASN A 11 10.70 -4.90 20.48
CA ASN A 11 12.02 -5.50 20.61
C ASN A 11 12.25 -6.61 19.58
N ALA A 12 12.93 -6.26 18.47
CA ALA A 12 13.38 -7.22 17.49
C ALA A 12 14.54 -8.07 18.00
N ARG A 13 14.52 -9.37 17.70
CA ARG A 13 15.57 -10.33 18.07
C ARG A 13 15.71 -11.38 16.98
N VAL A 14 16.89 -11.97 16.87
CA VAL A 14 17.16 -13.13 16.00
C VAL A 14 17.97 -14.15 16.78
N SER A 15 17.73 -15.44 16.55
CA SER A 15 18.46 -16.54 17.20
C SER A 15 19.79 -16.86 16.50
N ARG A 16 19.88 -16.57 15.20
CA ARG A 16 21.06 -16.81 14.35
C ARG A 16 21.04 -15.96 13.07
N PRO A 17 22.18 -15.73 12.42
CA PRO A 17 22.23 -15.15 11.08
C PRO A 17 21.47 -16.01 10.06
N ASP A 18 20.74 -15.36 9.15
CA ASP A 18 20.07 -15.99 8.00
C ASP A 18 19.97 -14.98 6.84
N PRO A 19 21.01 -14.88 5.99
CA PRO A 19 21.02 -13.96 4.85
C PRO A 19 19.97 -14.29 3.79
N GLY A 20 19.53 -15.54 3.71
CA GLY A 20 18.48 -15.95 2.79
C GLY A 20 17.14 -15.35 3.20
N PHE A 21 16.77 -15.52 4.47
CA PHE A 21 15.57 -14.89 5.01
C PHE A 21 15.67 -13.36 5.03
N ALA A 22 16.84 -12.79 5.33
CA ALA A 22 17.07 -11.34 5.24
C ALA A 22 16.77 -10.79 3.83
N SER A 23 17.06 -11.56 2.78
CA SER A 23 16.76 -11.15 1.40
C SER A 23 15.26 -11.19 1.11
N LEU A 24 14.53 -12.15 1.67
CA LEU A 24 13.07 -12.17 1.55
C LEU A 24 12.43 -11.01 2.32
N LEU A 25 12.95 -10.72 3.51
CA LEU A 25 12.44 -9.66 4.38
C LEU A 25 12.61 -8.25 3.79
N LEU A 26 13.50 -8.07 2.80
CA LEU A 26 13.57 -6.83 2.02
C LEU A 26 12.25 -6.48 1.31
N GLU A 27 11.37 -7.45 1.06
CA GLU A 27 10.04 -7.16 0.53
C GLU A 27 9.23 -6.25 1.45
N GLN A 28 9.38 -6.40 2.77
CA GLN A 28 8.76 -5.50 3.76
C GLN A 28 9.60 -4.26 4.07
N PHE A 29 10.86 -4.19 3.62
CA PHE A 29 11.68 -2.99 3.79
C PHE A 29 11.55 -2.03 2.59
N GLY A 30 11.99 -2.48 1.41
CA GLY A 30 12.05 -1.68 0.18
C GLY A 30 11.13 -2.19 -0.94
N GLY A 31 10.25 -3.16 -0.67
CA GLY A 31 9.23 -3.60 -1.61
C GLY A 31 8.07 -2.60 -1.78
N ALA A 32 7.23 -2.86 -2.78
CA ALA A 32 6.13 -1.97 -3.15
C ALA A 32 5.01 -1.89 -2.08
N ASN A 33 4.90 -2.94 -1.25
CA ASN A 33 3.95 -3.01 -0.14
C ASN A 33 4.68 -3.07 1.22
N GLY A 34 5.95 -2.68 1.29
CA GLY A 34 6.70 -2.65 2.55
C GLY A 34 6.59 -1.31 3.29
N GLU A 35 7.21 -1.24 4.46
CA GLU A 35 7.01 -0.16 5.43
C GLU A 35 7.46 1.19 4.88
N LEU A 36 8.48 1.23 4.00
CA LEU A 36 8.91 2.48 3.38
C LEU A 36 7.83 3.03 2.45
N ALA A 37 7.12 2.16 1.72
CA ALA A 37 6.02 2.58 0.87
C ALA A 37 4.84 3.06 1.73
N ALA A 38 4.50 2.34 2.81
CA ALA A 38 3.45 2.74 3.75
C ALA A 38 3.75 4.10 4.38
N ALA A 39 4.92 4.27 5.02
CA ALA A 39 5.36 5.50 5.65
C ALA A 39 5.26 6.71 4.71
N LEU A 40 5.81 6.60 3.49
CA LEU A 40 5.84 7.71 2.54
C LEU A 40 4.48 7.98 1.90
N ARG A 41 3.64 6.95 1.70
CA ARG A 41 2.27 7.12 1.19
C ARG A 41 1.45 7.95 2.16
N TYR A 42 1.35 7.50 3.40
CA TYR A 42 0.50 8.15 4.42
C TYR A 42 1.03 9.56 4.75
N PHE A 43 2.36 9.72 4.81
CA PHE A 43 2.97 11.03 5.00
C PHE A 43 2.66 12.00 3.85
N GLY A 44 2.69 11.51 2.60
CA GLY A 44 2.38 12.31 1.41
C GLY A 44 0.92 12.74 1.34
N GLN A 45 0.00 11.80 1.58
CA GLN A 45 -1.45 12.07 1.58
C GLN A 45 -1.85 13.06 2.69
N ALA A 46 -1.22 12.96 3.86
CA ALA A 46 -1.55 13.82 5.01
C ALA A 46 -1.50 15.31 4.67
N PHE A 47 -0.57 15.76 3.82
CA PHE A 47 -0.43 17.19 3.53
C PHE A 47 -1.72 17.84 2.99
N GLY A 48 -2.48 17.13 2.13
CA GLY A 48 -3.75 17.62 1.61
C GLY A 48 -4.86 17.68 2.66
N ALA A 49 -4.76 16.87 3.71
CA ALA A 49 -5.74 16.79 4.79
C ALA A 49 -5.57 17.88 5.86
N ARG A 50 -4.39 18.49 5.99
CA ARG A 50 -3.97 19.32 7.14
C ARG A 50 -5.02 20.30 7.67
N THR A 51 -5.66 21.02 6.77
CA THR A 51 -6.63 22.07 7.11
C THR A 51 -8.06 21.66 6.80
N PRO A 52 -8.38 21.06 5.63
CA PRO A 52 -9.76 20.65 5.35
C PRO A 52 -10.24 19.48 6.20
N PHE A 53 -9.33 18.59 6.62
CA PHE A 53 -9.65 17.34 7.32
C PHE A 53 -8.63 17.09 8.46
N PRO A 54 -8.60 17.96 9.49
CA PRO A 54 -7.54 17.93 10.50
C PRO A 54 -7.52 16.63 11.32
N ASP A 55 -8.67 15.96 11.47
CA ASP A 55 -8.79 14.64 12.08
C ASP A 55 -8.12 13.53 11.25
N LYS A 56 -8.26 13.58 9.91
CA LYS A 56 -7.60 12.63 9.00
C LYS A 56 -6.11 12.95 8.86
N TYR A 57 -5.73 14.23 8.90
CA TYR A 57 -4.33 14.63 8.97
C TYR A 57 -3.62 14.01 10.18
N ASP A 58 -4.24 14.09 11.35
CA ASP A 58 -3.71 13.54 12.59
C ASP A 58 -3.50 12.03 12.47
N LEU A 59 -4.53 11.30 12.03
CA LEU A 59 -4.46 9.87 11.78
C LEU A 59 -3.35 9.47 10.80
N LEU A 60 -3.30 10.12 9.63
CA LEU A 60 -2.32 9.79 8.58
C LEU A 60 -0.90 10.08 9.05
N MET A 61 -0.66 11.20 9.75
CA MET A 61 0.67 11.52 10.27
C MET A 61 1.10 10.58 11.40
N ASP A 62 0.18 10.19 12.28
CA ASP A 62 0.45 9.23 13.36
C ASP A 62 0.83 7.87 12.80
N ILE A 63 0.04 7.33 11.86
CA ILE A 63 0.34 6.05 11.23
C ILE A 63 1.63 6.16 10.40
N ALA A 64 1.81 7.19 9.58
CA ALA A 64 3.05 7.39 8.82
C ALA A 64 4.31 7.40 9.71
N THR A 65 4.20 7.99 10.90
CA THR A 65 5.29 8.04 11.87
C THR A 65 5.51 6.68 12.54
N GLU A 66 4.44 5.94 12.82
CA GLU A 66 4.52 4.56 13.26
C GLU A 66 5.20 3.66 12.20
N GLU A 67 4.89 3.84 10.92
CA GLU A 67 5.50 3.08 9.81
C GLU A 67 7.01 3.29 9.71
N PHE A 68 7.52 4.49 10.05
CA PHE A 68 8.98 4.68 10.16
C PHE A 68 9.59 3.86 11.30
N SER A 69 8.83 3.60 12.37
CA SER A 69 9.25 2.71 13.45
C SER A 69 9.23 1.25 13.00
N HIS A 70 8.25 0.86 12.17
CA HIS A 70 8.19 -0.48 11.58
C HIS A 70 9.34 -0.70 10.61
N LEU A 71 9.64 0.28 9.76
CA LEU A 71 10.80 0.28 8.87
C LEU A 71 12.10 0.09 9.66
N GLU A 72 12.24 0.74 10.82
CA GLU A 72 13.38 0.56 11.72
C GLU A 72 13.43 -0.86 12.32
N ILE A 73 12.30 -1.42 12.75
CA ILE A 73 12.19 -2.81 13.23
C ILE A 73 12.62 -3.81 12.14
N VAL A 74 12.10 -3.66 10.92
CA VAL A 74 12.43 -4.52 9.78
C VAL A 74 13.92 -4.38 9.43
N GLY A 75 14.43 -3.14 9.32
CA GLY A 75 15.83 -2.87 9.05
C GLY A 75 16.77 -3.43 10.12
N ALA A 76 16.42 -3.29 11.40
CA ALA A 76 17.19 -3.87 12.51
C ALA A 76 17.18 -5.40 12.45
N THR A 77 16.03 -6.01 12.14
CA THR A 77 15.91 -7.46 11.97
C THR A 77 16.80 -7.95 10.84
N ILE A 78 16.73 -7.32 9.66
CA ILE A 78 17.63 -7.60 8.52
C ILE A 78 19.09 -7.48 8.95
N GLN A 79 19.47 -6.38 9.62
CA GLN A 79 20.85 -6.16 10.04
C GLN A 79 21.35 -7.26 11.01
N MET A 80 20.49 -7.73 11.92
CA MET A 80 20.83 -8.82 12.83
C MET A 80 20.96 -10.16 12.11
N LEU A 81 20.12 -10.42 11.11
CA LEU A 81 20.21 -11.63 10.26
C LEU A 81 21.48 -11.64 9.39
N LEU A 82 22.06 -10.46 9.10
CA LEU A 82 23.28 -10.30 8.32
C LEU A 82 24.56 -10.22 9.17
N GLN A 83 24.50 -10.49 10.48
CA GLN A 83 25.67 -10.47 11.36
C GLN A 83 26.82 -11.34 10.81
N GLY A 84 28.05 -10.81 10.89
CA GLY A 84 29.28 -11.45 10.38
C GLY A 84 29.68 -10.96 8.99
N ILE A 85 28.72 -10.82 8.06
CA ILE A 85 28.99 -10.49 6.65
C ILE A 85 29.84 -9.21 6.50
N ASN A 86 29.44 -8.12 7.16
CA ASN A 86 30.15 -6.86 7.03
C ASN A 86 31.62 -6.98 7.48
N GLY A 87 31.86 -7.65 8.60
CA GLY A 87 33.21 -7.86 9.13
C GLY A 87 34.07 -8.71 8.19
N ASP A 88 33.51 -9.81 7.69
CA ASP A 88 34.20 -10.70 6.75
C ASP A 88 34.59 -9.97 5.46
N LEU A 89 33.70 -9.13 4.91
CA LEU A 89 33.98 -8.32 3.72
C LEU A 89 35.08 -7.26 3.95
N LYS A 90 35.28 -6.79 5.19
CA LYS A 90 36.38 -5.85 5.51
C LYS A 90 37.75 -6.53 5.60
N ASN A 91 37.81 -7.85 5.71
CA ASN A 91 39.07 -8.62 5.68
C ASN A 91 39.60 -8.84 4.25
N ALA A 92 39.42 -7.86 3.36
CA ALA A 92 39.72 -7.99 1.93
C ALA A 92 41.22 -8.16 1.61
N ALA A 93 42.13 -7.66 2.45
CA ALA A 93 43.58 -7.78 2.21
C ALA A 93 44.11 -9.22 2.28
N ASN A 94 43.36 -10.11 2.94
CA ASN A 94 43.68 -11.53 3.02
C ASN A 94 42.98 -12.30 1.88
N GLU A 95 43.03 -11.80 0.63
CA GLU A 95 42.20 -12.20 -0.54
C GLU A 95 41.99 -13.72 -0.77
N SER A 96 42.86 -14.62 -0.27
CA SER A 96 42.66 -16.07 -0.35
C SER A 96 41.81 -16.67 0.77
N GLU A 97 41.48 -15.91 1.82
CA GLU A 97 40.92 -16.40 3.08
C GLU A 97 39.39 -16.50 3.12
N ILE A 98 38.57 -15.74 2.38
CA ILE A 98 37.11 -15.99 2.45
C ILE A 98 36.75 -17.42 2.01
N MET A 99 37.40 -17.94 0.96
CA MET A 99 37.22 -19.33 0.53
C MET A 99 38.07 -20.35 1.31
N GLN A 100 39.15 -19.93 1.99
CA GLN A 100 39.99 -20.82 2.83
C GLN A 100 39.55 -20.86 4.31
N MET A 101 38.88 -19.83 4.83
CA MET A 101 38.25 -19.75 6.16
C MET A 101 36.94 -20.55 6.21
N LEU A 102 36.33 -20.80 5.06
CA LEU A 102 35.27 -21.79 4.87
C LEU A 102 35.88 -23.21 4.85
N ASP A 103 36.58 -23.55 5.93
CA ASP A 103 37.24 -24.85 6.05
C ASP A 103 36.16 -25.94 6.23
N GLY A 104 36.01 -26.79 5.23
CA GLY A 104 34.95 -27.80 5.15
C GLY A 104 33.94 -27.56 4.03
N LYS A 105 33.63 -28.63 3.30
CA LYS A 105 32.73 -28.64 2.13
C LYS A 105 31.38 -27.94 2.41
N GLN A 106 30.82 -28.16 3.60
CA GLN A 106 29.53 -27.61 3.99
C GLN A 106 29.52 -26.08 4.11
N ARG A 107 30.50 -25.48 4.82
CA ARG A 107 30.61 -24.02 4.94
C ARG A 107 30.80 -23.35 3.59
N LYS A 108 31.60 -23.97 2.71
CA LYS A 108 31.81 -23.50 1.34
C LYS A 108 30.54 -23.53 0.51
N GLU A 109 29.77 -24.62 0.60
CA GLU A 109 28.47 -24.75 -0.07
C GLU A 109 27.44 -23.74 0.48
N GLU A 110 27.39 -23.53 1.80
CA GLU A 110 26.53 -22.53 2.44
C GLU A 110 26.84 -21.10 1.99
N PHE A 111 28.12 -20.72 1.93
CA PHE A 111 28.51 -19.39 1.43
C PHE A 111 28.17 -19.19 -0.05
N ILE A 112 28.45 -20.19 -0.90
CA ILE A 112 28.08 -20.13 -2.32
C ILE A 112 26.57 -20.01 -2.47
N HIS A 113 25.80 -20.77 -1.70
CA HIS A 113 24.34 -20.67 -1.68
C HIS A 113 23.87 -19.27 -1.27
N GLN A 114 24.42 -18.69 -0.20
CA GLN A 114 24.11 -17.32 0.22
C GLN A 114 24.49 -16.28 -0.84
N ALA A 115 25.64 -16.44 -1.50
CA ALA A 115 26.07 -15.55 -2.58
C ALA A 115 25.16 -15.62 -3.82
N ILE A 116 24.49 -16.76 -4.04
CA ILE A 116 23.50 -16.92 -5.11
C ILE A 116 22.13 -16.36 -4.69
N VAL A 117 21.72 -16.59 -3.44
CA VAL A 117 20.38 -16.24 -2.95
C VAL A 117 20.25 -14.76 -2.59
N ALA A 118 21.32 -14.14 -2.08
CA ALA A 118 21.31 -12.75 -1.62
C ALA A 118 22.58 -11.97 -2.03
N PRO A 119 22.94 -11.94 -3.33
CA PRO A 119 24.20 -11.37 -3.80
C PRO A 119 24.38 -9.91 -3.42
N GLN A 120 23.30 -9.13 -3.39
CA GLN A 120 23.34 -7.69 -3.08
C GLN A 120 23.93 -7.38 -1.71
N PHE A 121 23.74 -8.26 -0.72
CA PHE A 121 24.34 -8.07 0.61
C PHE A 121 25.86 -8.24 0.59
N LEU A 122 26.40 -9.01 -0.35
CA LEU A 122 27.84 -9.23 -0.48
C LEU A 122 28.50 -8.21 -1.39
N THR A 123 27.79 -7.72 -2.41
CA THR A 123 28.40 -6.93 -3.48
C THR A 123 28.06 -5.45 -3.44
N SER A 124 26.91 -5.06 -2.89
CA SER A 124 26.40 -3.69 -2.97
C SER A 124 26.16 -3.05 -1.61
N SER A 125 25.50 -3.73 -0.67
CA SER A 125 25.21 -3.17 0.66
C SER A 125 26.22 -3.57 1.73
N GLY A 126 27.02 -4.61 1.50
CA GLY A 126 28.08 -5.02 2.43
C GLY A 126 27.57 -5.48 3.79
N GLY A 127 26.48 -6.25 3.82
CA GLY A 127 25.88 -6.78 5.05
C GLY A 127 24.97 -5.79 5.80
N THR A 128 24.45 -4.78 5.10
CA THR A 128 23.42 -3.85 5.63
C THR A 128 22.11 -4.00 4.87
N PRO A 129 20.97 -3.55 5.43
CA PRO A 129 19.74 -3.42 4.68
C PRO A 129 19.94 -2.56 3.42
N ALA A 130 19.22 -2.89 2.35
CA ALA A 130 19.22 -2.15 1.09
C ALA A 130 17.81 -1.64 0.81
N TYR A 131 17.68 -0.45 0.24
CA TYR A 131 16.38 0.08 -0.21
C TYR A 131 15.95 -0.57 -1.53
N THR A 132 15.80 -1.89 -1.50
CA THR A 132 15.41 -2.74 -2.60
C THR A 132 14.35 -3.73 -2.13
N ASN A 133 13.61 -4.32 -3.06
CA ASN A 133 12.77 -5.48 -2.78
C ASN A 133 13.60 -6.78 -2.71
N SER A 134 12.93 -7.93 -2.50
CA SER A 134 13.60 -9.23 -2.38
C SER A 134 14.35 -9.69 -3.64
N GLN A 135 14.07 -9.07 -4.80
CA GLN A 135 14.73 -9.31 -6.09
C GLN A 135 15.83 -8.28 -6.40
N GLY A 136 16.12 -7.37 -5.47
CA GLY A 136 17.14 -6.33 -5.66
C GLY A 136 16.69 -5.16 -6.54
N VAL A 137 15.39 -5.04 -6.83
CA VAL A 137 14.85 -3.87 -7.53
C VAL A 137 14.80 -2.70 -6.55
N PRO A 138 15.45 -1.55 -6.86
CA PRO A 138 15.41 -0.38 -5.99
C PRO A 138 13.99 0.11 -5.75
N TRP A 139 13.72 0.52 -4.51
CA TRP A 139 12.47 1.19 -4.17
C TRP A 139 12.29 2.42 -5.08
N THR A 140 11.06 2.65 -5.51
CA THR A 140 10.72 3.78 -6.38
C THR A 140 9.44 4.45 -5.92
N ALA A 141 9.40 5.78 -6.00
CA ALA A 141 8.20 6.56 -5.71
C ALA A 141 7.02 6.20 -6.63
N ALA A 142 7.30 5.54 -7.77
CA ALA A 142 6.25 4.99 -8.63
C ALA A 142 5.32 3.98 -7.93
N TYR A 143 5.76 3.38 -6.82
CA TYR A 143 4.91 2.50 -6.01
C TYR A 143 3.75 3.21 -5.33
N ILE A 144 3.88 4.51 -5.05
CA ILE A 144 2.92 5.26 -4.22
C ILE A 144 2.40 6.54 -4.89
N ASN A 145 3.02 7.00 -5.99
CA ASN A 145 2.62 8.27 -6.61
C ASN A 145 1.15 8.26 -7.09
N GLY A 146 0.59 7.11 -7.45
CA GLY A 146 -0.82 6.96 -7.80
C GLY A 146 -1.77 6.92 -6.60
N ASP A 147 -1.23 6.69 -5.40
CA ASP A 147 -2.00 6.54 -4.15
C ASP A 147 -2.19 7.88 -3.42
N CYS A 148 -1.47 8.93 -3.83
CA CYS A 148 -1.62 10.30 -3.33
C CYS A 148 -2.48 11.11 -4.31
N ASN A 149 -3.74 10.74 -4.49
CA ASN A 149 -4.64 11.34 -5.47
C ASN A 149 -5.07 12.75 -5.06
N GLY A 150 -5.22 12.99 -3.76
CA GLY A 150 -5.76 14.23 -3.20
C GLY A 150 -7.26 14.18 -2.91
N ASP A 151 -7.94 13.06 -3.22
CA ASP A 151 -9.27 12.73 -2.73
C ASP A 151 -9.14 11.70 -1.61
N LEU A 152 -9.44 12.12 -0.37
CA LEU A 152 -9.29 11.26 0.81
C LEU A 152 -10.06 9.94 0.73
N SER A 153 -11.20 9.91 0.05
CA SER A 153 -11.97 8.68 -0.07
C SER A 153 -11.28 7.66 -1.00
N VAL A 154 -10.51 8.15 -1.98
CA VAL A 154 -9.69 7.31 -2.86
C VAL A 154 -8.42 6.89 -2.13
N ASP A 155 -7.73 7.85 -1.52
CA ASP A 155 -6.46 7.64 -0.82
C ASP A 155 -6.62 6.59 0.30
N LEU A 156 -7.64 6.73 1.16
CA LEU A 156 -7.93 5.76 2.23
C LEU A 156 -8.25 4.35 1.71
N ARG A 157 -8.87 4.22 0.53
CA ARG A 157 -9.10 2.90 -0.08
C ARG A 157 -7.80 2.27 -0.58
N SER A 158 -6.89 3.08 -1.11
CA SER A 158 -5.54 2.63 -1.44
C SER A 158 -4.78 2.19 -0.19
N ASP A 159 -4.94 2.90 0.93
CA ASP A 159 -4.30 2.58 2.21
C ASP A 159 -4.84 1.25 2.77
N ILE A 160 -6.16 1.08 2.85
CA ILE A 160 -6.82 -0.18 3.24
C ILE A 160 -6.29 -1.35 2.39
N ALA A 161 -6.15 -1.14 1.08
CA ALA A 161 -5.64 -2.15 0.18
C ALA A 161 -4.13 -2.40 0.38
N ALA A 162 -3.35 -1.39 0.75
CA ALA A 162 -1.93 -1.51 1.04
C ALA A 162 -1.67 -2.33 2.31
N GLU A 163 -2.33 -2.00 3.41
CA GLU A 163 -2.31 -2.75 4.68
C GLU A 163 -2.70 -4.22 4.45
N SER A 164 -3.71 -4.46 3.60
CA SER A 164 -4.11 -5.83 3.23
C SER A 164 -2.99 -6.60 2.52
N ARG A 165 -2.25 -5.95 1.61
CA ARG A 165 -1.15 -6.59 0.85
C ARG A 165 0.08 -6.80 1.73
N ALA A 166 0.42 -5.84 2.57
CA ALA A 166 1.52 -5.93 3.54
C ALA A 166 1.28 -7.05 4.56
N LYS A 167 0.08 -7.10 5.17
CA LYS A 167 -0.35 -8.22 6.04
C LYS A 167 -0.16 -9.58 5.39
N VAL A 168 -0.60 -9.74 4.14
CA VAL A 168 -0.48 -11.02 3.41
C VAL A 168 0.99 -11.36 3.13
N THR A 169 1.82 -10.35 2.86
CA THR A 169 3.27 -10.54 2.68
C THR A 169 3.91 -11.04 3.98
N TYR A 170 3.55 -10.49 5.13
CA TYR A 170 3.96 -11.02 6.43
C TYR A 170 3.51 -12.47 6.66
N GLU A 171 2.28 -12.80 6.30
CA GLU A 171 1.76 -14.17 6.38
C GLU A 171 2.57 -15.16 5.53
N TYR A 172 3.03 -14.74 4.36
CA TYR A 172 3.91 -15.56 3.52
C TYR A 172 5.31 -15.69 4.13
N LEU A 173 5.90 -14.60 4.63
CA LEU A 173 7.23 -14.60 5.25
C LEU A 173 7.32 -15.55 6.46
N LEU A 174 6.25 -15.67 7.25
CA LEU A 174 6.20 -16.60 8.39
C LEU A 174 6.49 -18.06 8.03
N GLN A 175 6.28 -18.46 6.77
CA GLN A 175 6.53 -19.82 6.28
C GLN A 175 8.00 -20.07 5.92
N PHE A 176 8.81 -19.02 5.78
CA PHE A 176 10.20 -19.10 5.34
C PHE A 176 11.23 -19.00 6.48
N THR A 177 10.77 -19.00 7.73
CA THR A 177 11.66 -19.01 8.89
C THR A 177 11.08 -19.89 10.00
N ASP A 178 11.97 -20.49 10.80
CA ASP A 178 11.64 -21.16 12.05
C ASP A 178 12.27 -20.49 13.28
N ASP A 179 12.88 -19.32 13.08
CA ASP A 179 13.42 -18.52 14.17
C ASP A 179 12.25 -17.97 15.02
N PRO A 180 12.12 -18.37 16.30
CA PRO A 180 10.99 -17.96 17.12
C PRO A 180 10.97 -16.46 17.36
N TYR A 181 12.14 -15.82 17.41
CA TYR A 181 12.25 -14.39 17.66
C TYR A 181 11.90 -13.56 16.43
N VAL A 182 12.26 -14.04 15.24
CA VAL A 182 11.80 -13.43 13.99
C VAL A 182 10.29 -13.57 13.87
N LYS A 183 9.72 -14.73 14.19
CA LYS A 183 8.25 -14.94 14.19
C LYS A 183 7.53 -13.98 15.14
N GLU A 184 8.08 -13.71 16.32
CA GLU A 184 7.52 -12.69 17.24
C GLU A 184 7.46 -11.30 16.59
N THR A 185 8.53 -10.87 15.91
CA THR A 185 8.57 -9.60 15.19
C THR A 185 7.55 -9.55 14.05
N LEU A 186 7.49 -10.59 13.21
CA LEU A 186 6.54 -10.63 12.09
C LEU A 186 5.09 -10.66 12.57
N HIS A 187 4.79 -11.37 13.66
CA HIS A 187 3.45 -11.36 14.25
C HIS A 187 3.06 -9.99 14.81
N PHE A 188 4.00 -9.26 15.41
CA PHE A 188 3.74 -7.89 15.86
C PHE A 188 3.40 -6.99 14.67
N LEU A 189 4.25 -6.94 13.65
CA LEU A 189 4.05 -6.10 12.46
C LEU A 189 2.73 -6.44 11.77
N MET A 190 2.50 -7.73 11.49
CA MET A 190 1.24 -8.21 10.91
C MET A 190 -0.01 -7.82 11.73
N ALA A 191 0.10 -7.77 13.06
CA ALA A 191 -1.01 -7.32 13.92
C ALA A 191 -1.23 -5.80 13.84
N ARG A 192 -0.17 -5.01 13.60
CA ARG A 192 -0.29 -3.57 13.35
C ARG A 192 -0.96 -3.30 12.00
N GLU A 193 -0.62 -4.05 10.96
CA GLU A 193 -1.32 -3.95 9.65
C GLU A 193 -2.85 -4.09 9.80
N VAL A 194 -3.28 -5.09 10.59
CA VAL A 194 -4.71 -5.32 10.85
C VAL A 194 -5.34 -4.14 11.61
N ALA A 195 -4.59 -3.50 12.51
CA ALA A 195 -5.09 -2.35 13.24
C ALA A 195 -5.17 -1.10 12.35
N HIS A 196 -4.15 -0.83 11.53
CA HIS A 196 -4.14 0.28 10.59
C HIS A 196 -5.24 0.14 9.55
N TYR A 197 -5.45 -1.07 9.01
CA TYR A 197 -6.60 -1.41 8.18
C TYR A 197 -7.93 -0.97 8.82
N GLN A 198 -8.15 -1.32 10.09
CA GLN A 198 -9.37 -0.96 10.81
C GLN A 198 -9.48 0.56 11.03
N MET A 199 -8.37 1.23 11.31
CA MET A 199 -8.33 2.68 11.49
C MET A 199 -8.68 3.42 10.19
N PHE A 200 -8.12 2.99 9.06
CA PHE A 200 -8.43 3.56 7.75
C PHE A 200 -9.87 3.27 7.32
N GLU A 201 -10.38 2.06 7.55
CA GLU A 201 -11.81 1.76 7.33
C GLU A 201 -12.72 2.66 8.16
N ALA A 202 -12.41 2.84 9.45
CA ALA A 202 -13.17 3.72 10.33
C ALA A 202 -13.14 5.17 9.83
N ALA A 203 -11.97 5.67 9.39
CA ALA A 203 -11.84 7.01 8.82
C ALA A 203 -12.66 7.17 7.54
N LEU A 204 -12.59 6.20 6.63
CA LEU A 204 -13.34 6.21 5.37
C LEU A 204 -14.86 6.25 5.61
N GLN A 205 -15.35 5.53 6.62
CA GLN A 205 -16.78 5.52 6.98
C GLN A 205 -17.29 6.88 7.48
N THR A 206 -16.40 7.79 7.92
CA THR A 206 -16.80 9.15 8.31
C THR A 206 -16.94 10.12 7.13
N ILE A 207 -16.48 9.74 5.93
CA ILE A 207 -16.57 10.57 4.73
C ILE A 207 -17.91 10.30 4.06
N THR A 208 -18.75 11.32 3.92
CA THR A 208 -20.05 11.19 3.26
C THR A 208 -20.34 12.40 2.36
N PRO A 209 -20.78 12.17 1.09
CA PRO A 209 -20.75 10.89 0.39
C PRO A 209 -19.30 10.48 0.02
N ALA A 210 -19.02 9.18 -0.01
CA ALA A 210 -17.73 8.62 -0.42
C ALA A 210 -17.81 7.81 -1.72
N PHE A 211 -18.97 7.79 -2.38
CA PHE A 211 -19.21 7.06 -3.63
C PHE A 211 -20.25 7.78 -4.52
N PRO A 212 -20.04 7.81 -5.85
CA PRO A 212 -18.76 7.60 -6.51
C PRO A 212 -17.73 8.64 -5.97
N PRO A 213 -16.43 8.32 -5.95
CA PRO A 213 -15.43 9.28 -5.50
C PRO A 213 -15.43 10.56 -6.35
N ALA A 214 -14.87 11.65 -5.81
CA ALA A 214 -14.94 12.98 -6.41
C ALA A 214 -16.38 13.52 -6.58
N VAL A 215 -16.60 14.37 -7.58
CA VAL A 215 -17.84 15.14 -7.76
C VAL A 215 -18.78 14.51 -8.79
N LEU A 216 -18.24 14.17 -9.97
CA LEU A 216 -19.06 13.77 -11.11
C LEU A 216 -19.64 12.38 -10.90
N GLN A 217 -20.95 12.29 -11.07
CA GLN A 217 -21.69 11.05 -11.07
C GLN A 217 -21.56 10.37 -12.43
N SER A 218 -21.83 9.07 -12.41
CA SER A 218 -21.76 8.23 -13.60
C SER A 218 -23.03 8.30 -14.44
N ASP A 219 -22.88 8.13 -15.75
CA ASP A 219 -24.01 8.10 -16.69
C ASP A 219 -24.92 6.88 -16.41
N PRO A 220 -26.21 7.08 -16.11
CA PRO A 220 -27.12 6.02 -15.67
C PRO A 220 -27.41 4.98 -16.75
N ARG A 221 -27.01 5.21 -18.00
CA ARG A 221 -27.15 4.23 -19.09
C ARG A 221 -26.20 3.06 -18.97
N TYR A 222 -25.10 3.21 -18.22
CA TYR A 222 -23.96 2.29 -18.30
C TYR A 222 -23.56 1.69 -16.95
N THR A 223 -24.03 2.24 -15.84
CA THR A 223 -23.50 1.95 -14.50
C THR A 223 -23.82 0.57 -13.97
N ASN A 224 -24.90 -0.02 -14.46
CA ASN A 224 -25.38 -1.34 -14.11
C ASN A 224 -25.29 -2.33 -15.28
N LEU A 225 -24.55 -2.02 -16.35
CA LEU A 225 -24.29 -2.98 -17.43
C LEU A 225 -23.17 -3.93 -17.02
N TYR A 226 -23.46 -5.24 -17.01
CA TYR A 226 -22.45 -6.28 -16.88
C TYR A 226 -22.25 -7.00 -18.22
N PHE A 227 -21.06 -6.90 -18.79
CA PHE A 227 -20.74 -7.54 -20.07
C PHE A 227 -20.12 -8.93 -19.86
N ASN A 228 -20.74 -9.96 -20.46
CA ASN A 228 -20.16 -11.30 -20.52
C ASN A 228 -19.05 -11.37 -21.58
N MET A 229 -17.88 -10.81 -21.27
CA MET A 229 -16.77 -10.68 -22.23
C MET A 229 -15.93 -11.95 -22.40
N SER A 230 -16.25 -13.04 -21.69
CA SER A 230 -15.49 -14.29 -21.71
C SER A 230 -16.39 -15.46 -22.09
N ASN A 231 -16.01 -16.19 -23.13
CA ASN A 231 -16.78 -17.34 -23.61
C ASN A 231 -16.63 -18.54 -22.68
N GLY A 232 -17.72 -19.26 -22.43
CA GLY A 232 -17.70 -20.53 -21.70
C GLY A 232 -18.80 -20.63 -20.65
N SER A 233 -18.49 -21.34 -19.55
CA SER A 233 -19.40 -21.48 -18.42
C SER A 233 -19.63 -20.16 -17.71
N GLU A 234 -20.89 -19.85 -17.43
CA GLU A 234 -21.29 -18.62 -16.75
C GLU A 234 -21.44 -18.85 -15.24
N VAL A 235 -21.04 -17.84 -14.45
CA VAL A 235 -21.26 -17.78 -13.01
C VAL A 235 -21.97 -16.47 -12.68
N ARG A 236 -23.06 -16.58 -11.93
CA ARG A 236 -23.90 -15.45 -11.51
C ARG A 236 -23.76 -15.19 -10.02
N GLY A 237 -23.88 -13.93 -9.62
CA GLY A 237 -23.78 -13.49 -8.23
C GLY A 237 -24.07 -12.01 -8.06
N PRO A 238 -23.96 -11.46 -6.84
CA PRO A 238 -24.34 -10.08 -6.54
C PRO A 238 -23.62 -8.99 -7.36
N TRP A 239 -22.52 -9.34 -8.03
CA TRP A 239 -21.76 -8.45 -8.92
C TRP A 239 -22.30 -8.39 -10.36
N ASN A 240 -23.29 -9.23 -10.71
CA ASN A 240 -23.89 -9.28 -12.06
C ASN A 240 -25.37 -9.73 -12.09
N GLU A 241 -26.02 -9.81 -10.93
CA GLU A 241 -27.42 -10.19 -10.73
C GLU A 241 -27.94 -9.49 -9.47
N GLY A 242 -29.23 -9.11 -9.46
CA GLY A 242 -29.82 -8.33 -8.37
C GLY A 242 -29.52 -6.84 -8.51
N GLU A 243 -29.30 -6.16 -7.39
CA GLU A 243 -29.04 -4.72 -7.34
C GLU A 243 -27.56 -4.42 -7.03
N SER A 244 -27.06 -3.31 -7.57
CA SER A 244 -25.71 -2.81 -7.31
C SER A 244 -25.59 -2.25 -5.89
N THR A 245 -24.46 -2.50 -5.24
CA THR A 245 -24.31 -2.29 -3.79
C THR A 245 -24.45 -0.84 -3.34
N GLN A 246 -24.00 0.12 -4.15
CA GLN A 246 -23.95 1.54 -3.76
C GLN A 246 -25.04 2.38 -4.43
N LEU A 247 -25.41 2.08 -5.68
CA LEU A 247 -26.40 2.84 -6.42
C LEU A 247 -27.80 2.21 -6.37
N GLY A 248 -27.93 0.96 -5.93
CA GLY A 248 -29.21 0.25 -5.88
C GLY A 248 -29.79 -0.03 -7.27
N GLU A 249 -28.93 -0.11 -8.29
CA GLU A 249 -29.36 -0.28 -9.69
C GLU A 249 -29.43 -1.76 -10.05
N VAL A 250 -30.52 -2.20 -10.66
CA VAL A 250 -30.71 -3.59 -11.08
C VAL A 250 -29.72 -3.91 -12.20
N TRP A 251 -28.87 -4.92 -12.02
CA TRP A 251 -27.87 -5.34 -13.00
C TRP A 251 -28.51 -5.76 -14.33
N GLN A 252 -28.02 -5.20 -15.42
CA GLN A 252 -28.35 -5.56 -16.80
C GLN A 252 -27.26 -6.46 -17.36
N TYR A 253 -27.56 -7.75 -17.50
CA TYR A 253 -26.59 -8.72 -17.98
C TYR A 253 -26.59 -8.79 -19.51
N VAL A 254 -25.49 -8.34 -20.11
CA VAL A 254 -25.28 -8.38 -21.56
C VAL A 254 -24.59 -9.69 -21.91
N ASN A 255 -25.40 -10.68 -22.34
CA ASN A 255 -24.92 -12.02 -22.67
C ASN A 255 -24.12 -12.08 -23.98
N ASP A 256 -24.51 -11.29 -24.97
CA ASP A 256 -23.78 -11.14 -26.24
C ASP A 256 -23.30 -9.69 -26.39
N PRO A 257 -22.11 -9.36 -25.86
CA PRO A 257 -21.57 -8.01 -25.95
C PRO A 257 -21.38 -7.50 -27.39
N VAL A 258 -21.06 -8.40 -28.33
CA VAL A 258 -20.83 -8.00 -29.73
C VAL A 258 -22.14 -7.56 -30.35
N GLN A 259 -23.17 -8.39 -30.24
CA GLN A 259 -24.49 -8.06 -30.77
C GLN A 259 -25.07 -6.81 -30.10
N TYR A 260 -24.94 -6.70 -28.77
CA TYR A 260 -25.42 -5.53 -28.03
C TYR A 260 -24.77 -4.24 -28.51
N VAL A 261 -23.44 -4.22 -28.69
CA VAL A 261 -22.72 -3.04 -29.20
C VAL A 261 -23.16 -2.69 -30.63
N LEU A 262 -23.40 -3.68 -31.50
CA LEU A 262 -23.87 -3.45 -32.86
C LEU A 262 -25.29 -2.86 -32.87
N ASP A 263 -26.20 -3.42 -32.07
CA ASP A 263 -27.60 -3.00 -32.03
C ASP A 263 -27.78 -1.61 -31.42
N THR A 264 -26.95 -1.25 -30.44
CA THR A 264 -27.01 0.03 -29.73
C THR A 264 -26.18 1.13 -30.38
N ASN A 265 -25.62 0.90 -31.58
CA ASN A 265 -24.70 1.82 -32.25
C ASN A 265 -23.54 2.24 -31.34
N GLY A 266 -22.78 1.26 -30.86
CA GLY A 266 -21.68 1.54 -29.93
C GLY A 266 -22.17 2.06 -28.57
N MET A 267 -23.33 1.58 -28.10
CA MET A 267 -24.00 2.02 -26.87
C MET A 267 -24.54 3.45 -26.87
N LEU A 268 -24.41 4.19 -27.97
CA LEU A 268 -24.91 5.57 -28.05
C LEU A 268 -26.44 5.66 -27.96
N ASN A 269 -27.14 4.62 -28.40
CA ASN A 269 -28.60 4.52 -28.37
C ASN A 269 -29.12 3.72 -27.15
N THR A 270 -28.27 3.42 -26.18
CA THR A 270 -28.70 2.80 -24.92
C THR A 270 -29.52 3.81 -24.12
N GLU A 271 -30.63 3.38 -23.53
CA GLU A 271 -31.43 4.17 -22.59
C GLU A 271 -31.21 3.64 -21.17
N PRO A 272 -31.36 4.48 -20.12
CA PRO A 272 -31.27 4.02 -18.73
C PRO A 272 -32.32 2.94 -18.46
N ASP A 273 -31.89 1.81 -17.90
CA ASP A 273 -32.75 0.71 -17.48
C ASP A 273 -32.27 0.18 -16.13
N GLY A 274 -33.17 -0.37 -15.31
CA GLY A 274 -32.85 -0.86 -13.97
C GLY A 274 -32.39 0.22 -12.98
N THR A 275 -32.64 1.50 -13.25
CA THR A 275 -32.28 2.62 -12.39
C THR A 275 -33.35 3.72 -12.44
N GLU A 276 -33.58 4.39 -11.31
CA GLU A 276 -34.43 5.60 -11.24
C GLU A 276 -33.65 6.86 -11.65
N ARG A 277 -32.33 6.75 -11.84
CA ARG A 277 -31.47 7.87 -12.19
C ARG A 277 -31.66 8.25 -13.64
N THR A 278 -31.78 9.55 -13.88
CA THR A 278 -31.83 10.16 -15.20
C THR A 278 -30.64 11.09 -15.42
N ASN A 279 -30.32 11.40 -16.68
CA ASN A 279 -29.25 12.37 -17.00
C ASN A 279 -29.50 13.73 -16.33
N ASP A 280 -30.76 14.17 -16.24
CA ASP A 280 -31.10 15.42 -15.56
C ASP A 280 -30.86 15.34 -14.05
N SER A 281 -31.26 14.24 -13.41
CA SER A 281 -30.98 14.04 -11.97
C SER A 281 -29.48 13.98 -11.66
N VAL A 282 -28.70 13.38 -12.57
CA VAL A 282 -27.24 13.31 -12.47
C VAL A 282 -26.63 14.70 -12.61
N ASN A 283 -27.03 15.48 -13.60
CA ASN A 283 -26.53 16.85 -13.80
C ASN A 283 -26.83 17.77 -12.61
N VAL A 284 -28.02 17.63 -12.00
CA VAL A 284 -28.37 18.39 -10.78
C VAL A 284 -27.45 17.99 -9.62
N LEU A 285 -27.24 16.69 -9.42
CA LEU A 285 -26.37 16.19 -8.36
C LEU A 285 -24.91 16.59 -8.58
N ASP A 286 -24.40 16.56 -9.82
CA ASP A 286 -23.06 17.02 -10.18
C ASP A 286 -22.84 18.49 -9.79
N GLN A 287 -23.80 19.36 -10.14
CA GLN A 287 -23.71 20.79 -9.81
C GLN A 287 -23.75 21.01 -8.30
N GLN A 288 -24.62 20.30 -7.59
CA GLN A 288 -24.72 20.36 -6.14
C GLN A 288 -23.41 19.92 -5.48
N MET A 289 -22.92 18.72 -5.79
CA MET A 289 -21.69 18.16 -5.27
C MET A 289 -20.48 19.04 -5.60
N SER A 290 -20.43 19.62 -6.80
CA SER A 290 -19.36 20.52 -7.21
C SER A 290 -19.32 21.77 -6.33
N ALA A 291 -20.48 22.35 -6.00
CA ALA A 291 -20.56 23.52 -5.16
C ALA A 291 -20.18 23.18 -3.71
N GLU A 292 -20.77 22.13 -3.15
CA GLU A 292 -20.54 21.68 -1.77
C GLU A 292 -19.06 21.34 -1.52
N LYS A 293 -18.44 20.53 -2.39
CA LYS A 293 -17.03 20.12 -2.24
C LYS A 293 -16.06 21.27 -2.45
N SER A 294 -16.35 22.15 -3.41
CA SER A 294 -15.52 23.34 -3.63
C SER A 294 -15.60 24.29 -2.44
N GLU A 295 -16.79 24.50 -1.86
CA GLU A 295 -16.98 25.34 -0.68
C GLU A 295 -16.30 24.74 0.55
N GLU A 296 -16.45 23.44 0.82
CA GLU A 296 -15.80 22.70 1.91
C GLU A 296 -14.28 22.96 1.93
N ILE A 297 -13.61 22.76 0.78
CA ILE A 297 -12.17 22.94 0.67
C ILE A 297 -11.75 24.42 0.73
N ASN A 298 -12.41 25.30 -0.04
CA ASN A 298 -12.03 26.70 -0.11
C ASN A 298 -12.31 27.47 1.19
N ALA A 299 -13.34 27.07 1.95
CA ALA A 299 -13.62 27.64 3.27
C ALA A 299 -12.54 27.25 4.28
N ALA A 300 -12.01 26.02 4.19
CA ALA A 300 -10.91 25.57 5.04
C ALA A 300 -9.57 26.22 4.64
N VAL A 301 -9.31 26.42 3.34
CA VAL A 301 -8.04 26.94 2.82
C VAL A 301 -8.28 28.16 1.93
N PRO A 302 -8.58 29.34 2.50
CA PRO A 302 -8.85 30.53 1.72
C PRO A 302 -7.59 31.02 0.98
N VAL A 303 -7.79 31.56 -0.24
CA VAL A 303 -6.69 32.15 -1.03
C VAL A 303 -6.14 33.37 -0.30
N GLY A 304 -4.87 33.33 0.09
CA GLY A 304 -4.21 34.42 0.79
C GLY A 304 -2.89 34.01 1.44
N GLU A 305 -2.43 34.83 2.38
CA GLU A 305 -1.32 34.45 3.26
C GLU A 305 -1.72 33.22 4.07
N GLN A 306 -0.82 32.24 4.15
CA GLN A 306 -1.03 30.97 4.83
C GLN A 306 0.21 30.66 5.67
N ALA A 307 0.01 30.01 6.82
CA ALA A 307 1.10 29.46 7.61
C ALA A 307 0.79 28.03 8.03
N TRP A 308 1.82 27.19 8.02
CA TRP A 308 1.69 25.79 8.43
C TRP A 308 1.54 25.65 9.96
N SER A 309 2.34 26.43 10.67
CA SER A 309 2.37 26.49 12.13
C SER A 309 1.60 27.72 12.60
N GLN A 310 0.66 27.52 13.52
CA GLN A 310 -0.15 28.63 14.05
C GLN A 310 0.71 29.76 14.65
N SER A 311 1.85 29.40 15.25
CA SER A 311 2.80 30.33 15.86
C SER A 311 3.54 31.25 14.88
N ALA A 312 3.33 31.09 13.57
CA ALA A 312 3.93 31.95 12.54
C ALA A 312 2.97 33.06 12.07
N ILE A 313 1.73 33.07 12.58
CA ILE A 313 0.71 34.10 12.29
C ILE A 313 0.69 35.17 13.41
N ASP A 314 1.30 34.89 14.56
CA ASP A 314 1.47 35.81 15.70
C ASP A 314 2.75 36.66 15.58
#